data_AF-A0A838UMY6-F1
#
_entry.id   AF-A0A838UMY6-F1
#
_cell.length_a   1.000
_cell.length_b   1.000
_cell.length_c   1.000
_cell.angle_alpha   90.00
_cell.angle_beta   90.00
_cell.angle_gamma   90.00
#
_symmetry.space_group_name_H-M   'P 1'
#
loop_
_entity.id
_entity.type
_entity.pdbx_description
1 polymer ?
#
loop_
_entity_poly.entity_id
_entity_poly.type
_entity_poly.pdbx_seq_one_letter_code
_entity_poly.pdbx_strand_id
1 'polypeptide(L)'
;MHVAERGSYAWRKRQPSARQVADDQLSQPLHQICWERRGVYGSPRVHAALPQHGIRCGRKWGARLMRCAGLRVSPKPRRVRTTDSQHRHPVAVNGLLRNFQAQRPNETWVADSTGVWTQQGWLYLAGIVDGSARMLVGWAMSAVRDESLVVTALQRTLGRCQPADAAFIPATGAASRPVALIARG
;
A
#
# COMPACT_ATOMS: atom_id res chain seq x y z
N MET A 1 -19.96 -50.48 -10.12
CA MET A 1 -18.90 -50.44 -11.15
C MET A 1 -17.59 -50.87 -10.50
N HIS A 2 -17.18 -52.12 -10.70
CA HIS A 2 -15.89 -52.64 -10.28
C HIS A 2 -14.80 -52.09 -11.22
N VAL A 3 -13.90 -51.26 -10.70
CA VAL A 3 -12.65 -50.92 -11.42
C VAL A 3 -11.66 -52.04 -11.14
N ALA A 4 -11.15 -52.67 -12.20
CA ALA A 4 -10.15 -53.73 -12.09
C ALA A 4 -8.86 -53.20 -11.41
N GLU A 5 -8.42 -53.88 -10.35
CA GLU A 5 -7.24 -53.51 -9.52
C GLU A 5 -5.91 -53.43 -10.29
N ARG A 6 -5.85 -53.98 -11.51
CA ARG A 6 -4.62 -53.99 -12.33
C ARG A 6 -4.28 -52.64 -12.99
N GLY A 7 -5.20 -51.68 -13.01
CA GLY A 7 -4.95 -50.32 -13.53
C GLY A 7 -4.22 -49.39 -12.54
N SER A 8 -4.28 -49.71 -11.23
CA SER A 8 -3.79 -48.83 -10.15
C SER A 8 -2.25 -48.79 -10.06
N TYR A 9 -1.58 -49.91 -10.36
CA TYR A 9 -0.12 -49.99 -10.31
C TYR A 9 0.59 -49.38 -11.54
N ALA A 10 -0.09 -49.28 -12.69
CA ALA A 10 0.48 -48.74 -13.92
C ALA A 10 0.63 -47.20 -13.89
N TRP A 11 -0.25 -46.49 -13.17
CA TRP A 11 -0.13 -45.05 -12.95
C TRP A 11 1.03 -44.70 -12.01
N ARG A 12 1.25 -45.50 -10.95
CA ARG A 12 2.34 -45.31 -9.98
C ARG A 12 3.74 -45.58 -10.55
N LYS A 13 3.87 -46.43 -11.58
CA LYS A 13 5.14 -46.76 -12.25
C LYS A 13 5.34 -46.05 -13.61
N ARG A 14 4.44 -45.15 -13.99
CA ARG A 14 4.50 -44.50 -15.31
C ARG A 14 5.67 -43.52 -15.36
N GLN A 15 6.63 -43.80 -16.23
CA GLN A 15 7.70 -42.86 -16.53
C GLN A 15 7.11 -41.54 -17.05
N PRO A 16 7.74 -40.40 -16.73
CA PRO A 16 7.26 -39.10 -17.19
C PRO A 16 7.15 -39.09 -18.72
N SER A 17 6.01 -38.62 -19.22
CA SER A 17 5.83 -38.48 -20.67
C SER A 17 6.85 -37.49 -21.23
N ALA A 18 7.18 -37.59 -22.52
CA ALA A 18 8.07 -36.63 -23.18
C ALA A 18 7.65 -35.18 -22.97
N ARG A 19 6.33 -34.93 -22.88
CA ARG A 19 5.76 -33.62 -22.56
C ARG A 19 6.05 -33.18 -21.12
N GLN A 20 5.97 -34.09 -20.17
CA GLN A 20 6.29 -33.82 -18.76
C GLN A 20 7.77 -33.45 -18.61
N VAL A 21 8.65 -34.23 -19.26
CA VAL A 21 10.10 -33.95 -19.25
C VAL A 21 10.40 -32.57 -19.85
N ALA A 22 9.77 -32.21 -20.97
CA ALA A 22 9.92 -30.89 -21.57
C ALA A 22 9.37 -29.76 -20.69
N ASP A 23 8.22 -29.97 -20.04
CA ASP A 23 7.64 -29.02 -19.08
C ASP A 23 8.58 -28.78 -17.90
N ASP A 24 9.16 -29.84 -17.35
CA ASP A 24 10.08 -29.79 -16.21
C ASP A 24 11.38 -29.06 -16.60
N GLN A 25 11.93 -29.33 -17.79
CA GLN A 25 13.11 -28.63 -18.31
C GLN A 25 12.89 -27.12 -18.48
N LEU A 26 11.70 -26.70 -18.92
CA LEU A 26 11.37 -25.28 -19.10
C LEU A 26 10.99 -24.59 -17.78
N SER A 27 10.57 -25.34 -16.76
CA SER A 27 10.15 -24.78 -15.47
C SER A 27 11.29 -24.04 -14.76
N GLN A 28 12.48 -24.63 -14.70
CA GLN A 28 13.65 -24.08 -14.00
C GLN A 28 14.07 -22.70 -14.55
N PRO A 29 14.25 -22.51 -15.87
CA PRO A 29 14.52 -21.20 -16.45
C PRO A 29 13.45 -20.14 -16.17
N LEU A 30 12.16 -20.53 -16.18
CA LEU A 30 11.07 -19.60 -15.89
C LEU A 30 11.15 -19.10 -14.44
N HIS A 31 11.45 -19.98 -13.49
CA HIS A 31 11.67 -19.62 -12.09
C HIS A 31 12.89 -18.70 -11.94
N GLN A 32 14.00 -19.03 -12.59
CA GLN A 32 15.22 -18.22 -12.55
C GLN A 32 14.99 -16.79 -13.05
N ILE A 33 14.38 -16.63 -14.23
CA ILE A 33 14.09 -15.29 -14.79
C ILE A 33 13.14 -14.51 -13.86
N CYS A 34 12.11 -15.16 -13.31
CA CYS A 34 11.20 -14.51 -12.38
C CYS A 34 11.92 -14.05 -11.11
N TRP A 35 12.83 -14.87 -10.58
CA TRP A 35 13.64 -14.55 -9.40
C TRP A 35 14.61 -13.39 -9.66
N GLU A 36 15.40 -13.45 -10.73
CA GLU A 36 16.35 -12.40 -11.12
C GLU A 36 15.66 -11.06 -11.34
N ARG A 37 14.43 -11.09 -11.87
CA ARG A 37 13.60 -9.90 -12.12
C ARG A 37 12.68 -9.55 -10.95
N ARG A 38 12.85 -10.18 -9.78
CA ARG A 38 12.12 -9.91 -8.54
C ARG A 38 10.59 -9.95 -8.70
N GLY A 39 10.08 -10.83 -9.56
CA GLY A 39 8.65 -10.95 -9.86
C GLY A 39 8.04 -9.76 -10.61
N VAL A 40 8.84 -8.85 -11.19
CA VAL A 40 8.33 -7.71 -11.96
C VAL A 40 7.87 -8.12 -13.36
N TYR A 41 8.42 -9.20 -13.90
CA TYR A 41 8.16 -9.62 -15.27
C TYR A 41 6.94 -10.55 -15.34
N GLY A 42 5.95 -10.16 -16.16
CA GLY A 42 4.87 -11.06 -16.57
C GLY A 42 5.29 -11.96 -17.72
N SER A 43 4.41 -12.90 -18.10
CA SER A 43 4.72 -13.90 -19.13
C SER A 43 5.24 -13.36 -20.47
N PRO A 44 4.82 -12.18 -20.98
CA PRO A 44 5.41 -11.63 -22.21
C PRO A 44 6.87 -11.24 -22.05
N ARG A 45 7.23 -10.64 -20.89
CA ARG A 45 8.60 -10.18 -20.60
C ARG A 45 9.51 -11.33 -20.21
N VAL A 46 8.99 -12.33 -19.49
CA VAL A 46 9.73 -13.58 -19.22
C VAL A 46 10.03 -14.29 -20.55
N HIS A 47 9.05 -14.41 -21.44
CA HIS A 47 9.27 -15.01 -22.75
C HIS A 47 10.31 -14.24 -23.60
N ALA A 48 10.29 -12.91 -23.56
CA ALA A 48 11.30 -12.09 -24.25
C ALA A 48 12.72 -12.23 -23.66
N ALA A 49 12.84 -12.63 -22.38
CA ALA A 49 14.12 -12.84 -21.71
C ALA A 49 14.70 -14.24 -21.98
N LEU A 50 13.88 -15.26 -22.23
CA LEU A 50 14.33 -16.65 -22.47
C LEU A 50 15.42 -16.80 -23.54
N PRO A 51 15.41 -16.06 -24.68
CA PRO A 51 16.50 -16.12 -25.65
C PRO A 51 17.88 -15.74 -25.09
N GLN A 52 17.94 -14.88 -24.07
CA GLN A 52 19.20 -14.53 -23.40
C GLN A 52 19.78 -15.69 -22.58
N HIS A 53 18.94 -16.67 -22.25
CA HIS A 53 19.32 -17.91 -21.57
C HIS A 53 19.44 -19.09 -22.55
N GLY A 54 19.48 -18.82 -23.87
CA GLY A 54 19.60 -19.86 -24.90
C GLY A 54 18.32 -20.69 -25.13
N ILE A 55 17.18 -20.27 -24.58
CA ILE A 55 15.95 -21.07 -24.60
C ILE A 55 14.94 -20.49 -25.58
N ARG A 56 14.43 -21.35 -26.47
CA ARG A 56 13.32 -21.03 -27.37
C ARG A 56 12.10 -21.84 -26.98
N CYS A 57 11.00 -21.17 -26.65
CA CYS A 57 9.73 -21.83 -26.35
C CYS A 57 8.55 -21.03 -26.92
N GLY A 58 7.42 -21.68 -27.18
CA GLY A 58 6.20 -20.98 -27.60
C GLY A 58 5.62 -20.12 -26.46
N ARG A 59 5.18 -18.89 -26.77
CA ARG A 59 4.58 -17.95 -25.79
C ARG A 59 3.50 -18.59 -24.91
N LYS A 60 2.57 -19.33 -25.53
CA LYS A 60 1.45 -20.00 -24.83
C LYS A 60 1.94 -21.10 -23.91
N TRP A 61 3.01 -21.80 -24.28
CA TRP A 61 3.58 -22.88 -23.48
C TRP A 61 4.24 -22.34 -22.21
N GLY A 62 5.14 -21.35 -22.34
CA GLY A 62 5.74 -20.68 -21.18
C GLY A 62 4.70 -20.01 -20.28
N ALA A 63 3.70 -19.33 -20.86
CA ALA A 63 2.62 -18.71 -20.10
C ALA A 63 1.76 -19.75 -19.33
N ARG A 64 1.51 -20.93 -19.93
CA ARG A 64 0.82 -22.04 -19.23
C ARG A 64 1.65 -22.51 -18.04
N LEU A 65 2.94 -22.78 -18.23
CA LEU A 65 3.81 -23.26 -17.16
C LEU A 65 3.94 -22.24 -16.03
N MET A 66 4.12 -20.96 -16.36
CA MET A 66 4.11 -19.90 -15.35
C MET A 66 2.80 -19.88 -14.55
N ARG A 67 1.65 -20.09 -15.20
CA ARG A 67 0.36 -20.17 -14.52
C ARG A 67 0.27 -21.39 -13.60
N CYS A 68 0.71 -22.56 -14.07
CA CYS A 68 0.74 -23.80 -13.28
C CYS A 68 1.67 -23.68 -12.07
N ALA A 69 2.81 -23.00 -12.23
CA ALA A 69 3.80 -22.78 -11.17
C ALA A 69 3.48 -21.58 -10.25
N GLY A 70 2.37 -20.87 -10.46
CA GLY A 70 2.02 -19.69 -9.68
C GLY A 70 2.94 -18.48 -9.89
N LEU A 71 3.77 -18.49 -10.94
CA LEU A 71 4.66 -17.39 -11.29
C LEU A 71 3.85 -16.20 -11.82
N ARG A 72 3.59 -15.24 -10.94
CA ARG A 72 2.78 -14.05 -11.19
C ARG A 72 3.60 -12.78 -10.96
N VAL A 73 3.15 -11.70 -11.60
CA VAL A 73 3.73 -10.39 -11.36
C VAL A 73 3.41 -9.94 -9.94
N SER A 74 4.45 -9.62 -9.17
CA SER A 74 4.34 -9.04 -7.84
C SER A 74 5.08 -7.70 -7.84
N PRO A 75 4.43 -6.62 -8.30
CA PRO A 75 5.07 -5.31 -8.30
C PRO A 75 5.28 -4.88 -6.86
N LYS A 76 6.48 -4.37 -6.54
CA LYS A 76 6.75 -3.82 -5.21
C LYS A 76 5.75 -2.69 -4.94
N PRO A 77 5.02 -2.70 -3.81
CA PRO A 77 4.11 -1.61 -3.48
C PRO A 77 4.91 -0.32 -3.36
N ARG A 78 4.49 0.72 -4.09
CA ARG A 78 5.08 2.05 -3.98
C ARG A 78 4.63 2.68 -2.66
N ARG A 79 5.41 2.49 -1.60
CA ARG A 79 5.22 3.20 -0.33
C ARG A 79 6.04 4.49 -0.35
N VAL A 80 5.36 5.62 -0.47
CA VAL A 80 5.96 6.94 -0.26
C VAL A 80 5.84 7.26 1.23
N ARG A 81 6.98 7.45 1.91
CA ARG A 81 6.99 7.87 3.32
C ARG A 81 6.83 9.38 3.34
N THR A 82 5.63 9.87 3.67
CA THR A 82 5.31 11.30 3.74
C THR A 82 5.57 11.91 5.12
N THR A 83 5.74 11.07 6.14
CA THR A 83 5.84 11.50 7.54
C THR A 83 7.03 10.81 8.20
N ASP A 84 7.86 11.59 8.90
CA ASP A 84 8.88 11.02 9.75
C ASP A 84 8.33 10.71 11.15
N SER A 85 7.91 9.47 11.35
CA SER A 85 7.48 8.97 12.66
C SER A 85 8.63 8.63 13.62
N GLN A 86 9.90 8.81 13.23
CA GLN A 86 11.09 8.53 14.05
C GLN A 86 11.73 9.82 14.58
N HIS A 87 10.91 10.80 14.95
CA HIS A 87 11.37 12.04 15.56
C HIS A 87 11.57 11.90 17.08
N ARG A 88 12.36 12.80 17.66
CA ARG A 88 12.58 12.88 19.12
C ARG A 88 11.58 13.78 19.85
N HIS A 89 10.64 14.40 19.13
CA HIS A 89 9.59 15.21 19.76
C HIS A 89 8.66 14.37 20.64
N PRO A 90 8.13 14.93 21.74
CA PRO A 90 7.17 14.24 22.59
C PRO A 90 5.93 13.85 21.76
N VAL A 91 5.58 12.57 21.81
CA VAL A 91 4.38 12.03 21.19
C VAL A 91 3.29 12.02 22.24
N ALA A 92 2.20 12.77 22.02
CA ALA A 92 1.05 12.70 22.90
C ALA A 92 0.43 11.29 22.84
N VAL A 93 -0.03 10.80 23.99
CA VAL A 93 -0.70 9.50 24.08
C VAL A 93 -1.96 9.55 23.22
N ASN A 94 -2.11 8.59 22.30
CA ASN A 94 -3.29 8.51 21.44
C ASN A 94 -4.52 8.04 22.23
N GLY A 95 -5.19 8.97 22.90
CA GLY A 95 -6.37 8.72 23.72
C GLY A 95 -7.64 8.38 22.93
N LEU A 96 -7.67 8.64 21.61
CA LEU A 96 -8.85 8.35 20.79
C LEU A 96 -8.92 6.88 20.38
N LEU A 97 -7.79 6.17 20.28
CA LEU A 97 -7.76 4.75 19.85
C LEU A 97 -8.60 4.48 18.58
N ARG A 98 -8.66 5.45 17.65
CA ARG A 98 -9.51 5.46 16.43
C ARG A 98 -11.02 5.64 16.63
N ASN A 99 -11.47 5.95 17.84
CA ASN A 99 -12.80 6.45 18.09
C ASN A 99 -12.82 7.98 17.90
N PHE A 100 -13.44 8.44 16.81
CA PHE A 100 -13.57 9.86 16.49
C PHE A 100 -14.99 10.38 16.75
N GLN A 101 -15.80 9.65 17.53
CA GLN A 101 -17.14 10.09 17.89
C GLN A 101 -17.05 11.26 18.87
N ALA A 102 -17.68 12.39 18.51
CA ALA A 102 -17.85 13.55 19.36
C ALA A 102 -19.34 13.85 19.49
N GLN A 103 -19.79 14.17 20.70
CA GLN A 103 -21.20 14.47 20.98
C GLN A 103 -21.50 15.97 20.84
N ARG A 104 -20.49 16.82 21.04
CA ARG A 104 -20.61 18.27 20.89
C ARG A 104 -19.53 18.82 19.96
N PRO A 105 -19.81 19.97 19.31
CA PRO A 105 -18.78 20.71 18.59
C PRO A 105 -17.60 21.07 19.49
N ASN A 106 -16.41 21.08 18.92
CA ASN A 106 -15.14 21.40 19.57
C ASN A 106 -14.64 20.39 20.63
N GLU A 107 -15.22 19.19 20.70
CA GLU A 107 -14.71 18.08 21.54
C GLU A 107 -13.63 17.24 20.83
N THR A 108 -13.66 17.15 19.51
CA THR A 108 -12.66 16.37 18.77
C THR A 108 -12.47 16.98 17.41
N TRP A 109 -11.22 17.24 17.07
CA TRP A 109 -10.85 17.73 15.77
C TRP A 109 -10.02 16.70 15.03
N VAL A 110 -10.24 16.67 13.74
CA VAL A 110 -9.60 15.76 12.81
C VAL A 110 -8.93 16.60 11.74
N ALA A 111 -7.61 16.62 11.76
CA ALA A 111 -6.77 17.31 10.80
C ALA A 111 -6.26 16.36 9.72
N ASP A 112 -6.11 16.82 8.49
CA ASP A 112 -5.37 16.11 7.46
C ASP A 112 -4.59 17.12 6.60
N SER A 113 -3.52 16.65 5.97
CA SER A 113 -2.78 17.45 5.00
C SER A 113 -2.69 16.72 3.66
N THR A 114 -3.12 17.40 2.60
CA THR A 114 -3.15 16.85 1.26
C THR A 114 -2.38 17.73 0.28
N GLY A 115 -1.86 17.11 -0.78
CA GLY A 115 -1.20 17.83 -1.87
C GLY A 115 -2.13 17.91 -3.08
N VAL A 116 -2.29 19.12 -3.62
CA VAL A 116 -3.04 19.42 -4.83
C VAL A 116 -2.04 19.80 -5.92
N TRP A 117 -2.15 19.16 -7.08
CA TRP A 117 -1.36 19.52 -8.25
C TRP A 117 -2.02 20.71 -8.97
N THR A 118 -1.25 21.76 -9.23
CA THR A 118 -1.70 22.96 -9.93
C THR A 118 -0.81 23.24 -11.15
N GLN A 119 -1.21 24.19 -12.00
CA GLN A 119 -0.37 24.62 -13.14
C GLN A 119 0.95 25.28 -12.71
N GLN A 120 1.05 25.73 -11.46
CA GLN A 120 2.24 26.38 -10.88
C GLN A 120 3.06 25.41 -10.02
N GLY A 121 2.67 24.14 -9.94
CA GLY A 121 3.33 23.11 -9.13
C GLY A 121 2.48 22.60 -7.97
N TRP A 122 3.14 22.01 -6.97
CA TRP A 122 2.47 21.45 -5.79
C TRP A 122 1.99 22.54 -4.83
N LEU A 123 0.74 22.41 -4.41
CA LEU A 123 0.14 23.22 -3.36
C LEU A 123 -0.37 22.29 -2.26
N TYR A 124 0.06 22.51 -1.03
CA TYR A 124 -0.33 21.69 0.10
C TYR A 124 -1.40 22.41 0.92
N LEU A 125 -2.46 21.68 1.26
CA LEU A 125 -3.58 22.15 2.08
C LEU A 125 -3.59 21.33 3.36
N ALA A 126 -3.54 22.00 4.51
CA ALA A 126 -3.86 21.41 5.80
C ALA A 126 -5.25 21.90 6.23
N GLY A 127 -6.15 20.97 6.56
CA GLY A 127 -7.50 21.27 7.00
C GLY A 127 -7.82 20.58 8.32
N ILE A 128 -8.61 21.23 9.16
CA ILE A 128 -9.06 20.74 10.47
C ILE A 128 -10.58 20.72 10.46
N VAL A 129 -11.15 19.53 10.72
CA VAL A 129 -12.58 19.26 10.69
C VAL A 129 -13.06 18.92 12.09
N ASP A 130 -14.22 19.46 12.46
CA ASP A 130 -14.90 19.10 13.70
C ASP A 130 -15.54 17.71 13.60
N GLY A 131 -15.30 16.86 14.61
CA GLY A 131 -15.79 15.48 14.65
C GLY A 131 -17.30 15.36 14.84
N SER A 132 -17.93 16.33 15.51
CA SER A 132 -19.38 16.34 15.77
C SER A 132 -20.14 17.02 14.63
N ALA A 133 -19.75 18.26 14.30
CA ALA A 133 -20.42 19.08 13.30
C ALA A 133 -20.05 18.70 11.85
N ARG A 134 -18.97 17.92 11.65
CA ARG A 134 -18.44 17.56 10.32
C ARG A 134 -18.11 18.78 9.44
N MET A 135 -17.81 19.91 10.07
CA MET A 135 -17.48 21.18 9.41
C MET A 135 -15.98 21.45 9.45
N LEU A 136 -15.47 22.13 8.42
CA LEU A 136 -14.09 22.61 8.38
C LEU A 136 -13.95 23.84 9.30
N VAL A 137 -13.27 23.67 10.43
CA VAL A 137 -13.10 24.71 11.46
C VAL A 137 -11.85 25.56 11.24
N GLY A 138 -10.85 25.05 10.52
CA GLY A 138 -9.70 25.85 10.09
C GLY A 138 -8.86 25.16 9.03
N TRP A 139 -8.06 25.97 8.34
CA TRP A 139 -7.22 25.50 7.25
C TRP A 139 -6.08 26.48 6.94
N ALA A 140 -5.03 25.96 6.31
CA ALA A 140 -3.91 26.72 5.78
C ALA A 140 -3.39 26.07 4.49
N MET A 141 -2.73 26.87 3.65
CA MET A 141 -2.15 26.40 2.39
C MET A 141 -0.72 26.92 2.25
N SER A 142 0.16 26.12 1.65
CA SER A 142 1.57 26.46 1.41
C SER A 142 2.11 25.71 0.20
N ALA A 143 3.10 26.28 -0.49
CA ALA A 143 3.87 25.58 -1.51
C ALA A 143 4.79 24.49 -0.92
N VAL A 144 5.03 24.54 0.40
CA VAL A 144 5.89 23.59 1.12
C VAL A 144 5.06 22.74 2.07
N ARG A 145 5.29 21.42 2.08
CA ARG A 145 4.70 20.49 3.05
C ARG A 145 5.65 20.39 4.24
N ASP A 146 5.42 21.19 5.26
CA ASP A 146 6.19 21.21 6.51
C ASP A 146 5.27 21.27 7.75
N GLU A 147 5.89 21.31 8.93
CA GLU A 147 5.19 21.47 10.20
C GLU A 147 4.50 22.85 10.29
N SER A 148 5.10 23.89 9.71
CA SER A 148 4.57 25.26 9.79
C SER A 148 3.18 25.37 9.15
N LEU A 149 2.92 24.63 8.07
CA LEU A 149 1.59 24.53 7.45
C LEU A 149 0.53 24.00 8.44
N VAL A 150 0.85 22.93 9.17
CA VAL A 150 -0.07 22.30 10.13
C VAL A 150 -0.27 23.20 11.35
N VAL A 151 0.81 23.78 11.87
CA VAL A 151 0.76 24.73 12.99
C VAL A 151 -0.08 25.95 12.62
N THR A 152 0.07 26.48 11.42
CA THR A 152 -0.72 27.63 10.93
C THR A 152 -2.21 27.29 10.85
N ALA A 153 -2.57 26.11 10.34
CA ALA A 153 -3.96 25.67 10.32
C ALA A 153 -4.54 25.57 11.74
N LEU A 154 -3.77 25.02 12.68
CA LEU A 154 -4.16 24.90 14.08
C LEU A 154 -4.35 26.25 14.78
N GLN A 155 -3.39 27.17 14.63
CA GLN A 155 -3.49 28.52 15.19
C GLN A 155 -4.73 29.25 14.69
N ARG A 156 -5.05 29.12 13.38
CA ARG A 156 -6.26 29.70 12.80
C ARG A 156 -7.54 29.10 13.37
N THR A 157 -7.55 27.80 13.66
CA THR A 157 -8.69 27.14 14.32
C THR A 157 -8.84 27.62 15.76
N LEU A 158 -7.76 27.66 16.55
CA LEU A 158 -7.78 28.10 17.95
C LEU A 158 -8.22 29.57 18.10
N GLY A 159 -7.94 30.42 17.11
CA GLY A 159 -8.43 31.80 17.09
C GLY A 159 -9.95 31.93 16.86
N ARG A 160 -10.61 30.88 16.37
CA ARG A 160 -12.05 30.87 16.03
C ARG A 160 -12.88 29.98 16.94
N CYS A 161 -12.26 28.94 17.47
CA CYS A 161 -12.89 27.93 18.30
C CYS A 161 -12.09 27.83 19.60
N GLN A 162 -12.77 27.91 20.74
CA GLN A 162 -12.16 27.71 22.06
C GLN A 162 -12.45 26.28 22.54
N PRO A 163 -11.52 25.34 22.36
CA PRO A 163 -11.60 24.04 23.00
C PRO A 163 -11.31 24.20 24.49
N ALA A 164 -12.02 23.46 25.33
CA ALA A 164 -11.83 23.54 26.77
C ALA A 164 -10.42 23.09 27.23
N ASP A 165 -9.74 22.22 26.46
CA ASP A 165 -8.39 21.71 26.77
C ASP A 165 -7.77 21.03 25.53
N ALA A 166 -6.79 21.64 24.83
CA ALA A 166 -6.26 21.10 23.57
C ALA A 166 -5.01 20.21 23.76
N ALA A 167 -5.03 18.97 23.24
CA ALA A 167 -3.91 18.06 23.12
C ALA A 167 -3.70 17.60 21.66
N PHE A 168 -2.53 17.89 21.08
CA PHE A 168 -2.16 17.46 19.72
C PHE A 168 -1.69 16.01 19.72
N ILE A 169 -2.35 15.14 18.94
CA ILE A 169 -1.97 13.72 18.81
C ILE A 169 -1.53 13.44 17.38
N PRO A 170 -0.23 13.24 17.12
CA PRO A 170 0.23 12.87 15.79
C PRO A 170 -0.29 11.48 15.42
N ALA A 171 -0.83 11.33 14.21
CA ALA A 171 -1.23 10.02 13.70
C ALA A 171 0.00 9.15 13.43
N THR A 172 0.22 8.14 14.27
CA THR A 172 1.26 7.14 14.05
C THR A 172 0.80 6.16 12.96
N GLY A 173 1.13 6.42 11.69
CA GLY A 173 0.89 5.44 10.62
C GLY A 173 1.01 6.01 9.20
N ALA A 174 1.82 5.34 8.37
CA ALA A 174 2.07 5.69 6.97
C ALA A 174 0.85 5.48 6.07
N ALA A 175 0.07 6.54 5.87
CA ALA A 175 -0.76 6.87 4.71
C ALA A 175 -1.48 8.17 5.05
N SER A 176 -1.97 8.93 4.07
CA SER A 176 -2.88 10.08 4.21
C SER A 176 -4.06 9.74 5.12
N ARG A 177 -3.84 9.87 6.43
CA ARG A 177 -4.75 9.47 7.47
C ARG A 177 -4.90 10.68 8.38
N PRO A 178 -6.14 10.93 8.82
CA PRO A 178 -6.41 12.04 9.71
C PRO A 178 -5.49 12.01 10.94
N VAL A 179 -4.76 13.09 11.13
CA VAL A 179 -4.11 13.50 12.39
C VAL A 179 -5.20 13.98 13.32
N ALA A 180 -5.32 13.40 14.50
CA ALA A 180 -6.38 13.80 15.42
C ALA A 180 -5.85 14.79 16.45
N LEU A 181 -6.54 15.91 16.61
CA LEU A 181 -6.30 16.87 17.66
C LEU A 181 -7.45 16.71 18.67
N ILE A 182 -7.14 16.24 19.87
CA ILE A 182 -8.16 16.15 20.92
C ILE A 182 -8.30 17.52 21.57
N ALA A 183 -9.54 17.91 21.83
CA ALA A 183 -9.92 18.92 22.81
C ALA A 183 -10.67 18.20 23.95
N ARG A 184 -10.16 18.11 25.18
CA ARG A 184 -10.87 17.45 26.29
C ARG A 184 -10.92 18.29 27.56
N GLY A 185 -12.02 19.03 27.70
CA GLY A 185 -12.57 19.52 28.96
C GLY A 185 -14.10 19.57 28.84
#